data_AF-A0A940ZBL9-F1
#
_entry.id   AF-A0A940ZBL9-F1
#
_cell.length_a   1.000
_cell.length_b   1.000
_cell.length_c   1.000
_cell.angle_alpha   90.00
_cell.angle_beta   90.00
_cell.angle_gamma   90.00
#
_symmetry.space_group_name_H-M   'P 1'
#
loop_
_entity.id
_entity.type
_entity.pdbx_description
1 polymer ?
#
loop_
_entity_poly.entity_id
_entity_poly.type
_entity_poly.pdbx_seq_one_letter_code
_entity_poly.pdbx_strand_id
1 'polypeptide(L)'
;MNISQTRHSLDCIFNARSVALIGASDDQKKFGFMTLRSLITAGFKGPIYPVNPKGGELMGLKVYPTLKEIPSSIDLAVIIIPAKFVPETLCDAAEKGAKGAVVLSGGFREAGRPDLENEIIKISQQKGIRILGPNIQGINYLPNNLCAMFFPVIKTKGPLAIISQSGTVTAALSEWAADEGLGISAAVNLGNQADLCESDYLDFFASDPNTRTIVMYLEGLKNARRFLQVLESACRIKPVALLKAGRTATGQRSAASHTGSLASNYGVFSGVCRQLGACVAGDLETLYDAAKGLATIRTPGGNRILSISSSGGAGTLAADQAEDHGLVMPPLPDHVVAAVKKAGPPPLATLSNPLDLVSIVAEDFRKVVLALDQFDAADTILLNFGDPIAGGVELAQELAGKIRASLAVAYFGGGDEEKKGRIALHQIGIPVFPTPERAVRGIGAATGAAEFLRRR
;
A
#
# COMPACT_ATOMS: atom_id res chain seq x y z
N MET A 1 21.60 -3.13 14.99
CA MET A 1 20.46 -2.99 15.93
C MET A 1 19.71 -4.30 16.00
N ASN A 2 19.20 -4.65 17.17
CA ASN A 2 18.36 -5.84 17.36
C ASN A 2 16.98 -5.60 16.74
N ILE A 3 16.58 -6.45 15.77
CA ILE A 3 15.31 -6.34 15.03
C ILE A 3 14.11 -6.32 15.98
N SER A 4 14.11 -7.17 17.02
CA SER A 4 13.03 -7.25 18.00
C SER A 4 12.85 -5.93 18.78
N GLN A 5 13.95 -5.29 19.16
CA GLN A 5 13.91 -4.02 19.88
C GLN A 5 13.35 -2.90 19.00
N THR A 6 13.77 -2.82 17.73
CA THR A 6 13.22 -1.82 16.81
C THR A 6 11.72 -2.03 16.56
N ARG A 7 11.29 -3.28 16.40
CA ARG A 7 9.87 -3.60 16.23
C ARG A 7 9.03 -3.14 17.43
N HIS A 8 9.52 -3.38 18.66
CA HIS A 8 8.86 -2.88 19.87
C HIS A 8 8.79 -1.35 19.93
N SER A 9 9.85 -0.65 19.52
CA SER A 9 9.80 0.82 19.45
C SER A 9 8.77 1.33 18.43
N LEU A 10 8.71 0.71 17.24
CA LEU A 10 7.71 1.05 16.23
C LEU A 10 6.28 0.77 16.72
N ASP A 11 6.07 -0.34 17.44
CA ASP A 11 4.78 -0.64 18.07
C ASP A 11 4.35 0.47 19.05
N CYS A 12 5.26 0.93 19.92
CA CYS A 12 4.99 2.05 20.82
C CYS A 12 4.66 3.36 20.09
N ILE A 13 5.25 3.59 18.91
CA ILE A 13 4.98 4.76 18.08
C ILE A 13 3.61 4.67 17.42
N PHE A 14 3.31 3.57 16.73
CA PHE A 14 2.07 3.41 15.99
C PHE A 14 0.86 3.26 16.92
N ASN A 15 1.05 2.66 18.09
CA ASN A 15 0.05 2.52 19.15
C ASN A 15 0.20 3.57 20.26
N ALA A 16 0.81 4.72 19.96
CA ALA A 16 0.96 5.82 20.92
C ALA A 16 -0.41 6.24 21.49
N ARG A 17 -0.46 6.46 22.81
CA ARG A 17 -1.68 6.85 23.53
C ARG A 17 -1.79 8.35 23.76
N SER A 18 -0.72 9.10 23.51
CA SER A 18 -0.71 10.55 23.60
C SER A 18 0.28 11.16 22.61
N VAL A 19 -0.09 12.31 22.03
CA VAL A 19 0.70 12.97 20.99
C VAL A 19 0.93 14.43 21.37
N ALA A 20 2.19 14.87 21.36
CA ALA A 20 2.52 16.29 21.37
C ALA A 20 2.86 16.77 19.96
N LEU A 21 2.26 17.87 19.52
CA LEU A 21 2.56 18.51 18.23
C LEU A 21 3.35 19.79 18.45
N ILE A 22 4.65 19.74 18.20
CA ILE A 22 5.57 20.87 18.33
C ILE A 22 5.62 21.64 17.02
N GLY A 23 5.31 22.94 17.09
CA GLY A 23 5.16 23.79 15.90
C GLY A 23 3.70 23.95 15.47
N ALA A 24 2.74 23.68 16.35
CA ALA A 24 1.33 24.00 16.13
C ALA A 24 1.17 25.49 15.79
N SER A 25 0.20 25.86 14.95
CA SER A 25 -0.06 27.25 14.56
C SER A 25 -1.54 27.44 14.29
N ASP A 26 -2.04 28.65 14.51
CA ASP A 26 -3.37 29.14 14.13
C ASP A 26 -3.49 29.51 12.64
N ASP A 27 -2.36 29.85 12.00
CA ASP A 27 -2.27 30.06 10.55
C ASP A 27 -2.55 28.78 9.75
N GLN A 28 -3.69 28.76 9.06
CA GLN A 28 -4.17 27.62 8.27
C GLN A 28 -3.25 27.23 7.11
N LYS A 29 -2.36 28.12 6.68
CA LYS A 29 -1.39 27.86 5.60
C LYS A 29 -0.17 27.09 6.08
N LYS A 30 0.06 26.99 7.40
CA LYS A 30 1.23 26.31 7.96
C LYS A 30 0.97 24.83 8.18
N PHE A 31 2.00 24.02 7.91
CA PHE A 31 1.96 22.57 8.13
C PHE A 31 1.66 22.19 9.59
N GLY A 32 2.01 23.03 10.56
CA GLY A 32 1.62 22.84 11.97
C GLY A 32 0.10 22.86 12.18
N PHE A 33 -0.63 23.80 11.57
CA PHE A 33 -2.09 23.81 11.61
C PHE A 33 -2.66 22.57 10.91
N MET A 34 -2.16 22.28 9.71
CA MET A 34 -2.64 21.17 8.89
C MET A 34 -2.46 19.83 9.61
N THR A 35 -1.32 19.61 10.26
CA THR A 35 -1.02 18.38 11.02
C THR A 35 -1.93 18.25 12.25
N LEU A 36 -2.19 19.34 12.97
CA LEU A 36 -3.14 19.32 14.09
C LEU A 36 -4.54 18.93 13.59
N ARG A 37 -4.99 19.56 12.51
CA ARG A 37 -6.27 19.25 11.87
C ARG A 37 -6.33 17.78 11.46
N SER A 38 -5.26 17.21 10.91
CA SER A 38 -5.19 15.79 10.53
C SER A 38 -5.37 14.85 11.71
N LEU A 39 -4.66 15.08 12.82
CA LEU A 39 -4.78 14.29 14.05
C LEU A 39 -6.22 14.28 14.58
N ILE A 40 -6.86 15.47 14.60
CA ILE A 40 -8.25 15.62 15.05
C ILE A 40 -9.23 14.96 14.07
N THR A 41 -9.08 15.23 12.76
CA THR A 41 -10.01 14.74 11.72
C THR A 41 -9.92 13.23 11.55
N ALA A 42 -8.75 12.64 11.73
CA ALA A 42 -8.57 11.19 11.75
C ALA A 42 -9.28 10.53 12.95
N GLY A 43 -9.55 11.28 14.01
CA GLY A 43 -10.24 10.79 15.20
C GLY A 43 -9.33 10.02 16.15
N PHE A 44 -8.07 10.47 16.29
CA PHE A 44 -7.15 9.97 17.31
C PHE A 44 -7.81 10.07 18.69
N LYS A 45 -7.77 8.97 19.46
CA LYS A 45 -8.54 8.85 20.71
C LYS A 45 -7.79 9.33 21.94
N GLY A 46 -6.46 9.36 21.88
CA GLY A 46 -5.61 9.86 22.95
C GLY A 46 -5.57 11.39 23.04
N PRO A 47 -5.06 11.96 24.14
CA PRO A 47 -4.85 13.39 24.24
C PRO A 47 -3.86 13.90 23.18
N ILE A 48 -4.20 15.03 22.59
CA ILE A 48 -3.36 15.79 21.67
C ILE A 48 -2.92 17.07 22.39
N TYR A 49 -1.62 17.31 22.46
CA TYR A 49 -1.01 18.47 23.10
C TYR A 49 -0.33 19.37 22.05
N PRO A 50 -1.01 20.40 21.52
CA PRO A 50 -0.37 21.40 20.67
C PRO A 50 0.66 22.20 21.47
N VAL A 51 1.84 22.42 20.88
CA VAL A 51 2.92 23.21 21.48
C VAL A 51 3.31 24.36 20.56
N ASN A 52 3.18 25.57 21.07
CA ASN A 52 3.58 26.82 20.43
C ASN A 52 3.93 27.86 21.51
N PRO A 53 5.06 28.60 21.40
CA PRO A 53 5.49 29.58 22.40
C PRO A 53 4.45 30.65 22.78
N LYS A 54 3.50 30.97 21.90
CA LYS A 54 2.42 31.93 22.18
C LYS A 54 1.39 31.40 23.19
N GLY A 55 1.31 30.09 23.40
CA GLY A 55 0.25 29.45 24.20
C GLY A 55 -1.15 29.70 23.63
N GLY A 56 -2.16 29.59 24.49
CA GLY A 56 -3.56 29.87 24.16
C GLY A 56 -4.39 28.62 23.90
N GLU A 57 -5.33 28.72 22.96
CA GLU A 57 -6.23 27.63 22.56
C GLU A 57 -6.27 27.53 21.03
N LEU A 58 -6.27 26.30 20.52
CA LEU A 58 -6.33 26.01 19.09
C LEU A 58 -7.23 24.80 18.85
N MET A 59 -8.29 24.97 18.05
CA MET A 59 -9.26 23.91 17.72
C MET A 59 -9.87 23.23 18.96
N GLY A 60 -10.14 24.00 20.03
CA GLY A 60 -10.69 23.48 21.29
C GLY A 60 -9.67 22.82 22.21
N LEU A 61 -8.37 22.87 21.87
CA LEU A 61 -7.29 22.28 22.65
C LEU A 61 -6.41 23.36 23.26
N LYS A 62 -6.04 23.18 24.53
CA LYS A 62 -5.04 24.02 25.21
C LYS A 62 -3.68 23.88 24.52
N VAL A 63 -3.10 25.02 24.13
CA VAL A 63 -1.77 25.12 23.54
C VAL A 63 -0.76 25.41 24.64
N TYR A 64 0.28 24.58 24.73
CA TYR A 64 1.34 24.73 25.72
C TYR A 64 2.51 25.54 25.12
N PRO A 65 3.09 26.50 25.85
CA PRO A 65 4.27 27.25 25.38
C PRO A 65 5.48 26.33 25.12
N THR A 66 5.68 25.33 25.96
CA THR A 66 6.80 24.37 25.88
C THR A 66 6.34 22.93 26.15
N LEU A 67 7.13 21.95 25.71
CA LEU A 67 6.89 20.54 26.05
C LEU A 67 6.92 20.30 27.57
N LYS A 68 7.75 21.06 28.29
CA LYS A 68 7.98 20.94 29.74
C LYS A 68 6.71 21.24 30.56
N GLU A 69 5.84 22.09 30.04
CA GLU A 69 4.59 22.48 30.70
C GLU A 69 3.43 21.50 30.50
N ILE A 70 3.59 20.49 29.64
CA ILE A 70 2.60 19.42 29.54
C ILE A 70 2.61 18.64 30.87
N PRO A 71 1.45 18.51 31.57
CA PRO A 71 1.39 17.91 32.91
C PRO A 71 1.65 16.40 32.90
N SER A 72 1.43 15.74 31.77
CA SER A 72 1.55 14.29 31.59
C SER A 72 2.79 13.92 30.78
N SER A 73 3.19 12.65 30.84
CA SER A 73 4.12 12.08 29.86
C SER A 73 3.49 12.01 28.47
N ILE A 74 4.32 12.04 27.44
CA ILE A 74 3.90 11.90 26.05
C ILE A 74 4.46 10.60 25.47
N ASP A 75 3.69 9.89 24.64
CA ASP A 75 4.15 8.68 23.98
C ASP A 75 4.86 9.01 22.66
N LEU A 76 4.36 10.02 21.93
CA LEU A 76 4.86 10.43 20.61
C LEU A 76 5.01 11.96 20.50
N ALA A 77 6.15 12.40 19.97
CA ALA A 77 6.36 13.79 19.55
C ALA A 77 6.20 13.92 18.02
N VAL A 78 5.46 14.91 17.55
CA VAL A 78 5.36 15.28 16.13
C VAL A 78 5.94 16.68 15.98
N ILE A 79 7.01 16.82 15.20
CA ILE A 79 7.86 18.02 15.21
C ILE A 79 7.85 18.68 13.82
N ILE A 80 7.38 19.93 13.77
CA ILE A 80 7.34 20.77 12.55
C ILE A 80 7.80 22.20 12.84
N ILE A 81 9.06 22.33 13.23
CA ILE A 81 9.75 23.59 13.54
C ILE A 81 11.05 23.72 12.73
N PRO A 82 11.67 24.91 12.62
CA PRO A 82 12.95 25.04 11.91
C PRO A 82 14.02 24.05 12.42
N ALA A 83 14.76 23.42 11.49
CA ALA A 83 15.69 22.31 11.78
C ALA A 83 16.65 22.57 12.96
N LYS A 84 17.14 23.81 13.09
CA LYS A 84 18.06 24.21 14.17
C LYS A 84 17.51 24.02 15.59
N PHE A 85 16.20 23.93 15.76
CA PHE A 85 15.54 23.75 17.07
C PHE A 85 15.15 22.29 17.33
N VAL A 86 15.26 21.42 16.33
CA VAL A 86 14.85 20.01 16.43
C VAL A 86 15.72 19.23 17.43
N PRO A 87 17.05 19.37 17.49
CA PRO A 87 17.87 18.65 18.48
C PRO A 87 17.43 18.89 19.92
N GLU A 88 17.28 20.15 20.34
CA GLU A 88 16.82 20.51 21.68
C GLU A 88 15.41 19.96 21.96
N THR A 89 14.51 20.07 20.97
CA THR A 89 13.14 19.54 21.09
C THR A 89 13.12 18.02 21.27
N LEU A 90 14.03 17.28 20.62
CA LEU A 90 14.15 15.82 20.79
C LEU A 90 14.61 15.45 22.19
N CYS A 91 15.54 16.21 22.77
CA CYS A 91 15.96 16.04 24.16
C CYS A 91 14.76 16.24 25.11
N ASP A 92 14.03 17.35 24.95
CA ASP A 92 12.84 17.65 25.75
C ASP A 92 11.74 16.59 25.60
N ALA A 93 11.52 16.09 24.37
CA ALA A 93 10.55 15.03 24.10
C ALA A 93 10.92 13.72 24.79
N ALA A 94 12.20 13.32 24.72
CA ALA A 94 12.69 12.13 25.40
C ALA A 94 12.56 12.25 26.92
N GLU A 95 12.84 13.43 27.49
CA GLU A 95 12.68 13.71 28.92
C GLU A 95 11.20 13.70 29.36
N LYS A 96 10.27 14.03 28.45
CA LYS A 96 8.83 13.87 28.66
C LYS A 96 8.30 12.45 28.38
N GLY A 97 9.20 11.51 28.09
CA GLY A 97 8.89 10.08 27.99
C GLY A 97 8.59 9.58 26.57
N ALA A 98 8.71 10.43 25.55
CA ALA A 98 8.43 10.05 24.16
C ALA A 98 9.31 8.87 23.73
N LYS A 99 8.70 7.82 23.20
CA LYS A 99 9.42 6.66 22.64
C LYS A 99 9.85 6.88 21.20
N GLY A 100 9.16 7.78 20.50
CA GLY A 100 9.56 8.21 19.18
C GLY A 100 9.19 9.65 18.86
N ALA A 101 9.76 10.12 17.77
CA ALA A 101 9.52 11.43 17.19
C ALA A 101 9.29 11.32 15.68
N VAL A 102 8.16 11.83 15.21
CA VAL A 102 7.86 12.06 13.79
C VAL A 102 8.38 13.46 13.43
N VAL A 103 9.53 13.53 12.76
CA VAL A 103 10.18 14.80 12.44
C VAL A 103 9.79 15.22 11.03
N LEU A 104 8.75 16.02 10.92
CA LEU A 104 8.24 16.53 9.64
C LEU A 104 9.21 17.56 9.02
N SER A 105 9.93 18.28 9.85
CA SER A 105 10.86 19.34 9.45
C SER A 105 11.91 18.86 8.43
N GLY A 106 12.07 19.63 7.35
CA GLY A 106 13.28 19.62 6.51
C GLY A 106 14.33 20.61 7.00
N GLY A 107 15.46 20.68 6.29
CA GLY A 107 16.63 21.50 6.61
C GLY A 107 17.83 20.71 7.14
N PHE A 108 17.93 19.41 6.83
CA PHE A 108 18.98 18.50 7.31
C PHE A 108 19.96 18.15 6.17
N ARG A 109 20.31 16.87 5.98
CA ARG A 109 21.28 16.44 4.96
C ARG A 109 20.90 16.87 3.55
N GLU A 110 19.61 16.80 3.21
CA GLU A 110 19.05 17.24 1.93
C GLU A 110 19.25 18.73 1.67
N ALA A 111 19.43 19.52 2.72
CA ALA A 111 19.69 20.96 2.66
C ALA A 111 21.17 21.31 2.93
N GLY A 112 22.08 20.33 2.88
CA GLY A 112 23.51 20.54 3.12
C GLY A 112 23.88 20.72 4.61
N ARG A 113 23.03 20.25 5.52
CA ARG A 113 23.26 20.28 6.99
C ARG A 113 23.36 18.87 7.59
N PRO A 114 24.35 18.05 7.16
CA PRO A 114 24.56 16.73 7.74
C PRO A 114 24.98 16.79 9.21
N ASP A 115 25.51 17.93 9.67
CA ASP A 115 25.83 18.19 11.07
C ASP A 115 24.60 18.08 11.98
N LEU A 116 23.48 18.72 11.60
CA LEU A 116 22.22 18.64 12.33
C LEU A 116 21.62 17.24 12.29
N GLU A 117 21.72 16.55 11.16
CA GLU A 117 21.20 15.17 11.06
C GLU A 117 22.00 14.22 11.94
N ASN A 118 23.33 14.36 11.97
CA ASN A 118 24.19 13.58 12.85
C ASN A 118 23.93 13.88 14.32
N GLU A 119 23.55 15.11 14.67
CA GLU A 119 23.18 15.50 16.02
C GLU A 119 21.89 14.79 16.49
N ILE A 120 20.84 14.78 15.67
CA ILE A 120 19.60 14.08 16.04
C ILE A 120 19.81 12.55 16.14
N ILE A 121 20.69 11.98 15.31
CA ILE A 121 21.08 10.56 15.41
C ILE A 121 21.78 10.28 16.75
N LYS A 122 22.71 11.14 17.17
CA LYS A 122 23.37 11.00 18.48
C LYS A 122 22.38 11.07 19.63
N ILE A 123 21.41 12.00 19.56
CA ILE A 123 20.35 12.13 20.57
C ILE A 123 19.49 10.87 20.63
N SER A 124 19.07 10.34 19.48
CA SER A 124 18.33 9.07 19.41
C SER A 124 19.07 7.93 20.13
N GLN A 125 20.38 7.79 19.87
CA GLN A 125 21.21 6.76 20.48
C GLN A 125 21.40 6.97 21.99
N GLN A 126 21.59 8.21 22.45
CA GLN A 126 21.87 8.53 23.85
C GLN A 126 20.62 8.48 24.74
N LYS A 127 19.47 8.94 24.21
CA LYS A 127 18.23 9.09 24.97
C LYS A 127 17.22 7.96 24.69
N GLY A 128 17.48 7.11 23.70
CA GLY A 128 16.63 5.97 23.34
C GLY A 128 15.31 6.35 22.64
N ILE A 129 15.17 7.60 22.20
CA ILE A 129 14.02 8.07 21.41
C ILE A 129 14.25 7.75 19.93
N ARG A 130 13.29 7.07 19.27
CA ARG A 130 13.42 6.71 17.85
C ARG A 130 12.94 7.81 16.92
N ILE A 131 13.60 8.01 15.79
CA ILE A 131 13.29 9.09 14.85
C ILE A 131 12.73 8.54 13.55
N LEU A 132 11.55 9.04 13.16
CA LEU A 132 10.95 8.86 11.85
C LEU A 132 11.23 10.13 11.02
N GLY A 133 11.76 9.95 9.80
CA GLY A 133 12.27 11.05 8.97
C GLY A 133 13.76 11.34 9.24
N PRO A 134 14.20 12.62 9.27
CA PRO A 134 13.41 13.84 9.12
C PRO A 134 12.96 14.07 7.66
N ASN A 135 12.44 15.27 7.36
CA ASN A 135 12.01 15.69 6.03
C ASN A 135 10.95 14.75 5.44
N ILE A 136 9.82 14.64 6.15
CA ILE A 136 8.72 13.75 5.79
C ILE A 136 7.39 14.48 5.81
N GLN A 137 6.46 13.98 5.01
CA GLN A 137 5.05 14.39 5.12
C GLN A 137 4.40 13.88 6.40
N GLY A 138 4.87 12.75 6.92
CA GLY A 138 4.42 12.15 8.18
C GLY A 138 4.07 10.67 8.08
N ILE A 139 3.24 10.22 9.03
CA ILE A 139 2.70 8.85 9.09
C ILE A 139 1.19 8.87 9.28
N ASN A 140 0.50 7.85 8.74
CA ASN A 140 -0.91 7.59 8.99
C ASN A 140 -1.08 6.11 9.36
N TYR A 141 -1.65 5.82 10.52
CA TYR A 141 -1.89 4.46 11.00
C TYR A 141 -3.33 4.31 11.46
N LEU A 142 -4.12 3.64 10.63
CA LEU A 142 -5.57 3.56 10.71
C LEU A 142 -6.07 2.68 11.87
N PRO A 143 -5.35 1.64 12.34
CA PRO A 143 -5.76 0.90 13.53
C PRO A 143 -5.85 1.78 14.79
N ASN A 144 -4.95 2.76 14.94
CA ASN A 144 -4.95 3.71 16.07
C ASN A 144 -5.55 5.09 15.71
N ASN A 145 -6.13 5.25 14.51
CA ASN A 145 -6.59 6.54 13.98
C ASN A 145 -5.53 7.66 14.10
N LEU A 146 -4.24 7.31 13.99
CA LEU A 146 -3.12 8.22 14.18
C LEU A 146 -2.70 8.78 12.82
N CYS A 147 -3.15 9.99 12.47
CA CYS A 147 -2.70 10.70 11.28
C CYS A 147 -1.80 11.88 11.66
N ALA A 148 -0.49 11.63 11.75
CA ALA A 148 0.55 12.63 11.98
C ALA A 148 1.15 13.11 10.65
N MET A 149 0.29 13.35 9.65
CA MET A 149 0.62 13.94 8.35
C MET A 149 -0.03 15.32 8.22
N PHE A 150 0.57 16.24 7.45
CA PHE A 150 -0.12 17.50 7.15
C PHE A 150 -1.21 17.35 6.05
N PHE A 151 -1.02 16.45 5.09
CA PHE A 151 -2.04 15.96 4.15
C PHE A 151 -1.53 14.66 3.48
N PRO A 152 -2.40 13.84 2.89
CA PRO A 152 -3.87 13.83 3.01
C PRO A 152 -4.35 13.18 4.33
N VAL A 153 -5.62 13.36 4.68
CA VAL A 153 -6.25 12.68 5.83
C VAL A 153 -7.04 11.47 5.33
N ILE A 154 -6.36 10.33 5.22
CA ILE A 154 -7.01 9.08 4.82
C ILE A 154 -7.65 8.42 6.03
N LYS A 155 -8.93 8.02 5.88
CA LYS A 155 -9.74 7.34 6.91
C LYS A 155 -10.27 5.98 6.46
N THR A 156 -10.20 5.68 5.17
CA THR A 156 -10.63 4.39 4.60
C THR A 156 -9.66 3.32 5.06
N LYS A 157 -10.10 2.50 6.03
CA LYS A 157 -9.32 1.37 6.55
C LYS A 157 -9.24 0.28 5.50
N GLY A 158 -8.08 -0.37 5.40
CA GLY A 158 -7.86 -1.38 4.39
C GLY A 158 -6.58 -2.19 4.59
N PRO A 159 -6.25 -3.06 3.63
CA PRO A 159 -5.21 -4.07 3.79
C PRO A 159 -3.78 -3.58 3.54
N LEU A 160 -3.60 -2.39 2.94
CA LEU A 160 -2.31 -1.96 2.41
C LEU A 160 -1.47 -1.22 3.46
N ALA A 161 -0.20 -1.57 3.62
CA ALA A 161 0.79 -0.74 4.29
C ALA A 161 1.72 -0.12 3.25
N ILE A 162 1.64 1.20 3.08
CA ILE A 162 2.44 1.94 2.10
C ILE A 162 3.71 2.47 2.78
N ILE A 163 4.87 2.13 2.23
CA ILE A 163 6.19 2.57 2.69
C ILE A 163 6.88 3.26 1.53
N SER A 164 7.13 4.57 1.61
CA SER A 164 7.66 5.32 0.48
C SER A 164 8.67 6.38 0.88
N GLN A 165 9.78 6.46 0.15
CA GLN A 165 10.74 7.57 0.28
C GLN A 165 10.20 8.89 -0.26
N SER A 166 9.26 8.86 -1.20
CA SER A 166 8.61 10.07 -1.73
C SER A 166 7.30 10.37 -1.02
N GLY A 167 7.16 11.60 -0.52
CA GLY A 167 5.92 12.10 0.07
C GLY A 167 4.77 12.05 -0.94
N THR A 168 4.96 12.60 -2.14
CA THR A 168 3.94 12.62 -3.21
C THR A 168 3.47 11.22 -3.58
N VAL A 169 4.38 10.24 -3.68
CA VAL A 169 3.99 8.85 -3.96
C VAL A 169 3.21 8.24 -2.79
N THR A 170 3.58 8.58 -1.54
CA THR A 170 2.84 8.15 -0.34
C THR A 170 1.40 8.65 -0.40
N ALA A 171 1.22 9.95 -0.66
CA ALA A 171 -0.09 10.57 -0.77
C ALA A 171 -0.93 9.95 -1.90
N ALA A 172 -0.37 9.88 -3.11
CA ALA A 172 -1.07 9.38 -4.29
C ALA A 172 -1.58 7.95 -4.11
N LEU A 173 -0.73 7.02 -3.66
CA LEU A 173 -1.15 5.62 -3.45
C LEU A 173 -2.19 5.49 -2.34
N SER A 174 -2.10 6.34 -1.30
CA SER A 174 -3.06 6.32 -0.19
C SER A 174 -4.42 6.88 -0.61
N GLU A 175 -4.44 7.94 -1.43
CA GLU A 175 -5.65 8.52 -2.02
C GLU A 175 -6.30 7.56 -3.01
N TRP A 176 -5.53 6.96 -3.92
CA TRP A 176 -6.06 5.95 -4.86
C TRP A 176 -6.72 4.79 -4.14
N ALA A 177 -6.06 4.24 -3.11
CA ALA A 177 -6.64 3.19 -2.29
C ALA A 177 -7.93 3.64 -1.60
N ALA A 178 -7.98 4.86 -1.07
CA ALA A 178 -9.15 5.39 -0.39
C ALA A 178 -10.33 5.66 -1.34
N ASP A 179 -10.06 6.27 -2.49
CA ASP A 179 -11.05 6.64 -3.52
C ASP A 179 -11.70 5.40 -4.15
N GLU A 180 -10.96 4.29 -4.24
CA GLU A 180 -11.50 3.02 -4.69
C GLU A 180 -12.11 2.16 -3.58
N GLY A 181 -12.16 2.65 -2.34
CA GLY A 181 -12.72 1.92 -1.20
C GLY A 181 -11.89 0.73 -0.71
N LEU A 182 -10.69 0.51 -1.25
CA LEU A 182 -9.75 -0.53 -0.83
C LEU A 182 -9.11 -0.18 0.52
N GLY A 183 -8.71 1.09 0.67
CA GLY A 183 -8.15 1.65 1.89
C GLY A 183 -6.72 1.19 2.24
N ILE A 184 -6.25 1.69 3.37
CA ILE A 184 -4.91 1.41 3.91
C ILE A 184 -4.98 1.01 5.38
N SER A 185 -4.01 0.23 5.83
CA SER A 185 -3.71 0.01 7.24
C SER A 185 -2.73 1.08 7.73
N ALA A 186 -1.73 1.39 6.91
CA ALA A 186 -0.70 2.35 7.23
C ALA A 186 -0.16 3.06 5.97
N ALA A 187 0.32 4.29 6.16
CA ALA A 187 1.16 5.00 5.22
C ALA A 187 2.33 5.63 5.97
N VAL A 188 3.56 5.39 5.49
CA VAL A 188 4.79 5.88 6.10
C VAL A 188 5.64 6.54 5.02
N ASN A 189 5.84 7.85 5.17
CA ASN A 189 6.85 8.55 4.39
C ASN A 189 8.21 8.47 5.11
N LEU A 190 9.22 7.98 4.42
CA LEU A 190 10.54 7.67 4.99
C LEU A 190 11.49 8.87 5.04
N GLY A 191 11.40 9.77 4.06
CA GLY A 191 12.26 10.96 3.95
C GLY A 191 13.74 10.59 4.02
N ASN A 192 14.50 11.30 4.86
CA ASN A 192 15.94 11.10 4.97
C ASN A 192 16.34 9.80 5.66
N GLN A 193 15.45 9.20 6.45
CA GLN A 193 15.71 7.96 7.21
C GLN A 193 16.99 8.07 8.07
N ALA A 194 17.05 9.07 8.95
CA ALA A 194 18.21 9.33 9.79
C ALA A 194 18.43 8.18 10.81
N ASP A 195 17.35 7.65 11.38
CA ASP A 195 17.36 6.53 12.33
C ASP A 195 16.60 5.32 11.76
N LEU A 196 15.27 5.39 11.71
CA LEU A 196 14.43 4.31 11.19
C LEU A 196 14.47 4.30 9.66
N CYS A 197 14.67 3.13 9.06
CA CYS A 197 14.78 2.95 7.62
C CYS A 197 13.78 1.94 7.04
N GLU A 198 13.80 1.76 5.73
CA GLU A 198 12.87 0.93 4.97
C GLU A 198 12.80 -0.52 5.49
N SER A 199 13.93 -1.05 5.96
CA SER A 199 14.02 -2.40 6.51
C SER A 199 13.30 -2.52 7.86
N ASP A 200 13.27 -1.45 8.66
CA ASP A 200 12.60 -1.46 9.96
C ASP A 200 11.08 -1.51 9.79
N TYR A 201 10.53 -0.70 8.88
CA TYR A 201 9.10 -0.69 8.59
C TYR A 201 8.63 -1.96 7.89
N LEU A 202 9.42 -2.49 6.96
CA LEU A 202 9.11 -3.76 6.30
C LEU A 202 9.00 -4.90 7.32
N ASP A 203 9.94 -4.98 8.26
CA ASP A 203 9.90 -5.97 9.34
C ASP A 203 8.68 -5.78 10.26
N PHE A 204 8.37 -4.55 10.63
CA PHE A 204 7.21 -4.23 11.46
C PHE A 204 5.89 -4.64 10.78
N PHE A 205 5.64 -4.17 9.56
CA PHE A 205 4.39 -4.44 8.85
C PHE A 205 4.26 -5.89 8.38
N ALA A 206 5.38 -6.63 8.23
CA ALA A 206 5.33 -8.08 8.05
C ALA A 206 4.64 -8.79 9.22
N SER A 207 4.75 -8.25 10.44
CA SER A 207 4.12 -8.80 11.65
C SER A 207 2.79 -8.15 12.07
N ASP A 208 2.44 -6.98 11.52
CA ASP A 208 1.23 -6.23 11.92
C ASP A 208 -0.07 -6.95 11.51
N PRO A 209 -0.94 -7.41 12.43
CA PRO A 209 -2.17 -8.12 12.07
C PRO A 209 -3.14 -7.29 11.21
N ASN A 210 -3.00 -5.96 11.17
CA ASN A 210 -3.86 -5.07 10.39
C ASN A 210 -3.41 -4.93 8.92
N THR A 211 -2.19 -5.32 8.60
CA THR A 211 -1.63 -5.28 7.25
C THR A 211 -1.74 -6.65 6.58
N ARG A 212 -2.27 -6.71 5.36
CA ARG A 212 -2.23 -7.90 4.50
C ARG A 212 -1.19 -7.79 3.39
N THR A 213 -0.94 -6.59 2.85
CA THR A 213 0.00 -6.38 1.74
C THR A 213 0.87 -5.16 2.00
N ILE A 214 2.17 -5.30 1.74
CA ILE A 214 3.15 -4.22 1.91
C ILE A 214 3.49 -3.65 0.54
N VAL A 215 3.42 -2.34 0.40
CA VAL A 215 3.67 -1.61 -0.86
C VAL A 215 4.85 -0.68 -0.65
N MET A 216 5.91 -0.85 -1.44
CA MET A 216 7.17 -0.12 -1.25
C MET A 216 7.56 0.70 -2.47
N TYR A 217 7.87 1.98 -2.26
CA TYR A 217 8.54 2.84 -3.26
C TYR A 217 9.93 3.23 -2.77
N LEU A 218 10.95 2.82 -3.53
CA LEU A 218 12.36 2.90 -3.14
C LEU A 218 13.24 3.62 -4.17
N GLU A 219 13.81 4.74 -3.77
CA GLU A 219 14.87 5.51 -4.44
C GLU A 219 16.26 5.00 -4.05
N GLY A 220 16.44 4.52 -2.82
CA GLY A 220 17.69 3.98 -2.32
C GLY A 220 17.50 3.10 -1.08
N LEU A 221 18.56 2.40 -0.69
CA LEU A 221 18.57 1.58 0.52
C LEU A 221 19.62 2.08 1.49
N LYS A 222 19.31 2.04 2.80
CA LYS A 222 20.31 2.31 3.84
C LYS A 222 21.30 1.16 3.98
N ASN A 223 20.79 -0.07 3.89
CA ASN A 223 21.62 -1.27 3.95
C ASN A 223 21.00 -2.38 3.09
N ALA A 224 21.56 -2.59 1.89
CA ALA A 224 21.02 -3.56 0.93
C ALA A 224 21.02 -4.99 1.47
N ARG A 225 22.08 -5.42 2.16
CA ARG A 225 22.16 -6.79 2.71
C ARG A 225 21.06 -7.02 3.74
N ARG A 226 20.89 -6.08 4.67
CA ARG A 226 19.83 -6.14 5.68
C ARG A 226 18.44 -6.13 5.03
N PHE A 227 18.23 -5.25 4.05
CA PHE A 227 16.96 -5.15 3.34
C PHE A 227 16.57 -6.47 2.70
N LEU A 228 17.48 -7.14 1.98
CA LEU A 228 17.19 -8.42 1.33
C LEU A 228 16.86 -9.53 2.34
N GLN A 229 17.55 -9.57 3.48
CA GLN A 229 17.24 -10.53 4.56
C GLN A 229 15.83 -10.32 5.14
N VAL A 230 15.47 -9.06 5.38
CA VAL A 230 14.14 -8.72 5.89
C VAL A 230 13.07 -8.97 4.81
N LEU A 231 13.35 -8.65 3.55
CA LEU A 231 12.44 -8.89 2.43
C LEU A 231 12.10 -10.36 2.28
N GLU A 232 13.10 -11.24 2.30
CA GLU A 232 12.86 -12.69 2.23
C GLU A 232 11.97 -13.16 3.38
N SER A 233 12.23 -12.67 4.60
CA SER A 233 11.42 -13.03 5.77
C SER A 233 10.00 -12.48 5.67
N ALA A 234 9.83 -11.25 5.19
CA ALA A 234 8.54 -10.60 5.02
C ALA A 234 7.69 -11.31 3.95
N CYS A 235 8.25 -11.61 2.78
CA CYS A 235 7.57 -12.27 1.67
C CYS A 235 7.04 -13.67 2.02
N ARG A 236 7.62 -14.34 3.03
CA ARG A 236 7.11 -15.63 3.56
C ARG A 236 5.86 -15.49 4.42
N ILE A 237 5.62 -14.29 4.96
CA ILE A 237 4.48 -14.02 5.85
C ILE A 237 3.40 -13.26 5.09
N LYS A 238 3.80 -12.25 4.30
CA LYS A 238 2.89 -11.36 3.57
C LYS A 238 3.44 -10.98 2.20
N PRO A 239 2.58 -10.81 1.20
CA PRO A 239 3.00 -10.33 -0.10
C PRO A 239 3.56 -8.90 -0.04
N VAL A 240 4.60 -8.66 -0.85
CA VAL A 240 5.26 -7.35 -0.99
C VAL A 240 5.25 -6.91 -2.46
N ALA A 241 4.67 -5.75 -2.73
CA ALA A 241 4.78 -5.05 -4.00
C ALA A 241 5.85 -3.95 -3.90
N LEU A 242 6.72 -3.83 -4.90
CA LEU A 242 7.89 -2.97 -4.83
C LEU A 242 8.14 -2.24 -6.15
N LEU A 243 8.32 -0.92 -6.08
CA LEU A 243 8.81 -0.08 -7.18
C LEU A 243 10.17 0.50 -6.81
N LYS A 244 11.20 0.18 -7.60
CA LYS A 244 12.53 0.79 -7.48
C LYS A 244 12.67 1.93 -8.49
N ALA A 245 12.73 3.17 -8.00
CA ALA A 245 13.05 4.34 -8.82
C ALA A 245 14.52 4.31 -9.29
N GLY A 246 14.84 5.08 -10.32
CA GLY A 246 16.20 5.07 -10.91
C GLY A 246 16.49 3.78 -11.69
N ARG A 247 15.55 3.37 -12.56
CA ARG A 247 15.74 2.25 -13.49
C ARG A 247 16.79 2.54 -14.57
N THR A 248 16.89 3.79 -15.01
CA THR A 248 17.81 4.24 -16.07
C THR A 248 18.95 5.06 -15.47
N ALA A 249 20.05 5.22 -16.21
CA ALA A 249 21.19 6.04 -15.75
C ALA A 249 20.78 7.47 -15.39
N THR A 250 19.88 8.08 -16.16
CA THR A 250 19.33 9.42 -15.85
C THR A 250 18.50 9.41 -14.58
N GLY A 251 17.62 8.41 -14.40
CA GLY A 251 16.84 8.28 -13.18
C GLY A 251 17.72 8.02 -11.94
N GLN A 252 18.78 7.22 -12.07
CA GLN A 252 19.73 6.97 -10.98
C GLN A 252 20.44 8.24 -10.54
N ARG A 253 20.92 9.06 -11.50
CA ARG A 253 21.55 10.35 -11.19
C ARG A 253 20.60 11.27 -10.43
N SER A 254 19.33 11.37 -10.88
CA SER A 254 18.30 12.17 -10.21
C SER A 254 18.00 11.66 -8.79
N ALA A 255 17.80 10.35 -8.61
CA ALA A 255 17.56 9.77 -7.28
C ALA A 255 18.75 9.95 -6.33
N ALA A 256 19.99 9.85 -6.83
CA ALA A 256 21.20 10.01 -6.06
C ALA A 256 21.38 11.46 -5.54
N SER A 257 21.06 12.47 -6.36
CA SER A 257 21.12 13.88 -5.94
C SER A 257 20.07 14.23 -4.89
N HIS A 258 18.95 13.49 -4.84
CA HIS A 258 17.87 13.74 -3.88
C HIS A 258 18.02 12.98 -2.56
N THR A 259 18.64 11.81 -2.55
CA THR A 259 18.70 10.93 -1.35
C THR A 259 20.10 10.71 -0.78
N GLY A 260 21.16 11.02 -1.54
CA GLY A 260 22.55 10.76 -1.15
C GLY A 260 22.87 9.27 -0.96
N SER A 261 22.07 8.36 -1.52
CA SER A 261 22.27 6.90 -1.44
C SER A 261 23.13 6.37 -2.60
N LEU A 262 23.86 5.27 -2.37
CA LEU A 262 24.69 4.65 -3.40
C LEU A 262 23.82 4.04 -4.51
N ALA A 263 24.15 4.32 -5.77
CA ALA A 263 23.44 3.75 -6.91
C ALA A 263 23.55 2.22 -6.91
N SER A 264 22.40 1.53 -6.90
CA SER A 264 22.32 0.09 -7.08
C SER A 264 22.01 -0.25 -8.54
N ASN A 265 22.61 -1.32 -9.05
CA ASN A 265 22.24 -1.83 -10.38
C ASN A 265 20.78 -2.33 -10.34
N TYR A 266 19.90 -1.68 -11.09
CA TYR A 266 18.47 -1.98 -11.10
C TYR A 266 18.18 -3.43 -11.53
N GLY A 267 18.89 -3.95 -12.54
CA GLY A 267 18.70 -5.30 -13.05
C GLY A 267 19.00 -6.35 -11.99
N VAL A 268 20.15 -6.23 -11.32
CA VAL A 268 20.54 -7.12 -10.21
C VAL A 268 19.56 -6.99 -9.05
N PHE A 269 19.25 -5.77 -8.62
CA PHE A 269 18.35 -5.54 -7.50
C PHE A 269 16.95 -6.11 -7.76
N SER A 270 16.34 -5.80 -8.90
CA SER A 270 15.00 -6.29 -9.25
C SER A 270 14.97 -7.81 -9.44
N GLY A 271 16.01 -8.40 -10.04
CA GLY A 271 16.15 -9.85 -10.18
C GLY A 271 16.17 -10.55 -8.83
N VAL A 272 17.00 -10.09 -7.90
CA VAL A 272 17.08 -10.67 -6.54
C VAL A 272 15.77 -10.47 -5.79
N CYS A 273 15.15 -9.28 -5.82
CA CYS A 273 13.87 -9.06 -5.15
C CYS A 273 12.76 -10.01 -5.66
N ARG A 274 12.70 -10.28 -6.98
CA ARG A 274 11.77 -11.28 -7.54
C ARG A 274 12.06 -12.70 -7.04
N GLN A 275 13.33 -13.08 -6.97
CA GLN A 275 13.73 -14.39 -6.41
C GLN A 275 13.35 -14.55 -4.94
N LEU A 276 13.31 -13.44 -4.19
CA LEU A 276 12.89 -13.41 -2.78
C LEU A 276 11.36 -13.28 -2.60
N GLY A 277 10.58 -13.31 -3.68
CA GLY A 277 9.12 -13.33 -3.63
C GLY A 277 8.44 -11.97 -3.70
N ALA A 278 9.18 -10.87 -3.92
CA ALA A 278 8.57 -9.56 -4.10
C ALA A 278 8.07 -9.37 -5.54
N CYS A 279 6.87 -8.79 -5.67
CA CYS A 279 6.36 -8.34 -6.97
C CYS A 279 7.01 -6.99 -7.33
N VAL A 280 7.93 -6.99 -8.29
CA VAL A 280 8.66 -5.78 -8.70
C VAL A 280 7.98 -5.12 -9.89
N ALA A 281 7.38 -3.95 -9.66
CA ALA A 281 6.70 -3.13 -10.65
C ALA A 281 7.67 -2.24 -11.46
N GLY A 282 7.22 -1.81 -12.64
CA GLY A 282 7.95 -0.89 -13.52
C GLY A 282 7.57 0.59 -13.38
N ASP A 283 6.36 0.85 -12.90
CA ASP A 283 5.75 2.18 -12.72
C ASP A 283 4.73 2.16 -11.58
N LEU A 284 4.14 3.33 -11.28
CA LEU A 284 3.18 3.48 -10.17
C LEU A 284 1.85 2.78 -10.42
N GLU A 285 1.38 2.74 -11.66
CA GLU A 285 0.11 2.08 -11.99
C GLU A 285 0.24 0.57 -11.78
N THR A 286 1.30 -0.03 -12.31
CA THR A 286 1.62 -1.44 -12.11
C THR A 286 1.87 -1.78 -10.64
N LEU A 287 2.50 -0.87 -9.88
CA LEU A 287 2.68 -1.04 -8.43
C LEU A 287 1.33 -1.11 -7.71
N TYR A 288 0.40 -0.21 -8.06
CA TYR A 288 -0.92 -0.16 -7.45
C TYR A 288 -1.79 -1.35 -7.87
N ASP A 289 -1.75 -1.78 -9.14
CA ASP A 289 -2.45 -2.97 -9.61
C ASP A 289 -1.95 -4.25 -8.91
N ALA A 290 -0.63 -4.39 -8.77
CA ALA A 290 -0.03 -5.47 -8.01
C ALA A 290 -0.47 -5.43 -6.54
N ALA A 291 -0.43 -4.26 -5.90
CA ALA A 291 -0.89 -4.09 -4.51
C ALA A 291 -2.35 -4.51 -4.35
N LYS A 292 -3.24 -4.07 -5.25
CA LYS A 292 -4.65 -4.43 -5.28
C LYS A 292 -4.84 -5.94 -5.42
N GLY A 293 -4.18 -6.56 -6.40
CA GLY A 293 -4.24 -8.01 -6.62
C GLY A 293 -3.79 -8.81 -5.40
N LEU A 294 -2.59 -8.51 -4.87
CA LEU A 294 -2.02 -9.16 -3.69
C LEU A 294 -2.90 -9.02 -2.43
N ALA A 295 -3.62 -7.90 -2.32
CA ALA A 295 -4.41 -7.57 -1.15
C ALA A 295 -5.83 -8.12 -1.15
N THR A 296 -6.33 -8.59 -2.30
CA THR A 296 -7.74 -8.97 -2.46
C THR A 296 -7.88 -10.40 -2.96
N ILE A 297 -7.20 -10.75 -4.06
CA ILE A 297 -7.24 -12.07 -4.69
C ILE A 297 -6.92 -13.14 -3.66
N ARG A 298 -7.84 -14.09 -3.49
CA ARG A 298 -7.59 -15.32 -2.71
C ARG A 298 -6.41 -16.04 -3.35
N THR A 299 -5.46 -16.51 -2.54
CA THR A 299 -4.23 -17.19 -3.01
C THR A 299 -4.54 -18.23 -4.09
N PRO A 300 -4.15 -17.99 -5.36
CA PRO A 300 -4.48 -18.90 -6.46
C PRO A 300 -3.79 -20.26 -6.32
N GLY A 301 -4.49 -21.34 -6.68
CA GLY A 301 -3.97 -22.72 -6.65
C GLY A 301 -2.84 -22.99 -7.66
N GLY A 302 -2.79 -22.18 -8.72
CA GLY A 302 -1.86 -22.29 -9.84
C GLY A 302 -1.90 -21.02 -10.69
N ASN A 303 -1.45 -21.12 -11.94
CA ASN A 303 -1.35 -20.00 -12.88
C ASN A 303 -2.37 -20.09 -14.03
N ARG A 304 -3.38 -20.97 -13.95
CA ARG A 304 -4.42 -21.10 -14.97
C ARG A 304 -5.45 -20.00 -14.79
N ILE A 305 -5.73 -19.26 -15.85
CA ILE A 305 -6.76 -18.22 -15.83
C ILE A 305 -7.83 -18.51 -16.87
N LEU A 306 -9.07 -18.19 -16.52
CA LEU A 306 -10.21 -18.24 -17.42
C LEU A 306 -10.76 -16.84 -17.56
N SER A 307 -10.68 -16.28 -18.77
CA SER A 307 -11.27 -14.98 -19.09
C SER A 307 -12.69 -15.19 -19.63
N ILE A 308 -13.70 -14.62 -18.98
CA ILE A 308 -15.09 -14.66 -19.45
C ILE A 308 -15.53 -13.23 -19.71
N SER A 309 -15.89 -12.92 -20.95
CA SER A 309 -16.18 -11.55 -21.35
C SER A 309 -17.53 -11.38 -22.04
N SER A 310 -18.07 -10.16 -21.97
CA SER A 310 -19.13 -9.69 -22.87
C SER A 310 -18.61 -9.28 -24.25
N SER A 311 -17.29 -9.19 -24.43
CA SER A 311 -16.62 -8.70 -25.64
C SER A 311 -15.36 -9.50 -25.95
N GLY A 312 -15.27 -10.07 -27.16
CA GLY A 312 -14.09 -10.80 -27.62
C GLY A 312 -12.79 -9.98 -27.58
N GLY A 313 -12.86 -8.67 -27.84
CA GLY A 313 -11.68 -7.79 -27.81
C GLY A 313 -11.03 -7.69 -26.42
N ALA A 314 -11.85 -7.60 -25.36
CA ALA A 314 -11.36 -7.60 -23.99
C ALA A 314 -10.73 -8.96 -23.62
N GLY A 315 -11.29 -10.05 -24.15
CA GLY A 315 -10.70 -11.40 -24.05
C GLY A 315 -9.30 -11.48 -24.66
N THR A 316 -9.13 -10.98 -25.90
CA THR A 316 -7.83 -10.97 -26.60
C THR A 316 -6.78 -10.17 -25.82
N LEU A 317 -7.10 -8.96 -25.37
CA LEU A 317 -6.18 -8.13 -24.58
C LEU A 317 -5.77 -8.82 -23.27
N ALA A 318 -6.70 -9.53 -22.62
CA ALA A 318 -6.39 -10.31 -21.43
C ALA A 318 -5.43 -11.48 -21.74
N ALA A 319 -5.59 -12.14 -22.90
CA ALA A 319 -4.76 -13.27 -23.30
C ALA A 319 -3.31 -12.85 -23.56
N ASP A 320 -3.10 -11.78 -24.35
CA ASP A 320 -1.76 -11.23 -24.61
C ASP A 320 -1.08 -10.86 -23.29
N GLN A 321 -1.80 -10.17 -22.40
CA GLN A 321 -1.22 -9.76 -21.13
C GLN A 321 -0.93 -10.94 -20.19
N ALA A 322 -1.68 -12.04 -20.29
CA ALA A 322 -1.52 -13.23 -19.46
C ALA A 322 -0.21 -13.95 -19.80
N GLU A 323 0.08 -14.09 -21.09
CA GLU A 323 1.34 -14.68 -21.56
C GLU A 323 2.56 -13.90 -21.06
N ASP A 324 2.51 -12.56 -21.14
CA ASP A 324 3.56 -11.66 -20.60
C ASP A 324 3.85 -11.86 -19.10
N HIS A 325 2.87 -12.37 -18.34
CA HIS A 325 2.95 -12.56 -16.89
C HIS A 325 3.09 -14.04 -16.48
N GLY A 326 3.33 -14.94 -17.43
CA GLY A 326 3.49 -16.37 -17.16
C GLY A 326 2.21 -17.08 -16.69
N LEU A 327 1.06 -16.47 -16.97
CA LEU A 327 -0.25 -17.03 -16.74
C LEU A 327 -0.68 -17.84 -17.97
N VAL A 328 -1.44 -18.91 -17.76
CA VAL A 328 -1.84 -19.83 -18.83
C VAL A 328 -3.35 -19.78 -19.00
N MET A 329 -3.82 -19.65 -20.24
CA MET A 329 -5.23 -19.81 -20.61
C MET A 329 -5.43 -21.16 -21.30
N PRO A 330 -5.62 -22.26 -20.56
CA PRO A 330 -5.72 -23.58 -21.17
C PRO A 330 -6.99 -23.69 -22.03
N PRO A 331 -6.93 -24.40 -23.18
CA PRO A 331 -8.11 -24.69 -23.97
C PRO A 331 -9.09 -25.56 -23.18
N LEU A 332 -10.39 -25.33 -23.39
CA LEU A 332 -11.44 -26.10 -22.73
C LEU A 332 -11.58 -27.48 -23.37
N PRO A 333 -11.54 -28.58 -22.60
CA PRO A 333 -11.81 -29.91 -23.13
C PRO A 333 -13.25 -30.04 -23.66
N ASP A 334 -13.46 -30.86 -24.69
CA ASP A 334 -14.77 -31.05 -25.34
C ASP A 334 -15.90 -31.42 -24.36
N HIS A 335 -15.59 -32.24 -23.34
CA HIS A 335 -16.58 -32.63 -22.33
C HIS A 335 -17.00 -31.46 -21.43
N VAL A 336 -16.09 -30.51 -21.16
CA VAL A 336 -16.38 -29.26 -20.43
C VAL A 336 -17.22 -28.33 -21.29
N VAL A 337 -16.84 -28.16 -22.57
CA VAL A 337 -17.61 -27.36 -23.53
C VAL A 337 -19.05 -27.90 -23.66
N ALA A 338 -19.21 -29.23 -23.72
CA ALA A 338 -20.53 -29.87 -23.76
C ALA A 338 -21.35 -29.61 -22.48
N ALA A 339 -20.72 -29.58 -21.30
CA ALA A 339 -21.39 -29.25 -20.05
C ALA A 339 -21.82 -27.78 -20.00
N VAL A 340 -20.96 -26.86 -20.45
CA VAL A 340 -21.31 -25.43 -20.56
C VAL A 340 -22.47 -25.24 -21.52
N LYS A 341 -22.48 -25.90 -22.69
CA LYS A 341 -23.62 -25.86 -23.63
C LYS A 341 -24.95 -26.28 -22.97
N LYS A 342 -24.93 -27.30 -22.11
CA LYS A 342 -26.12 -27.74 -21.35
C LYS A 342 -26.60 -26.72 -20.33
N ALA A 343 -25.71 -25.87 -19.81
CA ALA A 343 -26.07 -24.79 -18.89
C ALA A 343 -26.82 -23.63 -19.59
N GLY A 344 -26.87 -23.62 -20.93
CA GLY A 344 -27.63 -22.66 -21.72
C GLY A 344 -26.96 -21.28 -21.82
N PRO A 345 -25.74 -21.19 -22.37
CA PRO A 345 -25.10 -19.92 -22.68
C PRO A 345 -25.83 -19.23 -23.85
N PRO A 346 -25.55 -17.93 -24.10
CA PRO A 346 -26.06 -17.23 -25.27
C PRO A 346 -25.77 -18.00 -26.58
N PRO A 347 -26.69 -18.03 -27.56
CA PRO A 347 -26.51 -18.80 -28.79
C PRO A 347 -25.28 -18.44 -29.62
N LEU A 348 -24.82 -17.18 -29.52
CA LEU A 348 -23.67 -16.65 -30.26
C LEU A 348 -22.37 -16.71 -29.44
N ALA A 349 -22.40 -17.30 -28.24
CA ALA A 349 -21.23 -17.36 -27.38
C ALA A 349 -20.11 -18.23 -27.98
N THR A 350 -18.88 -17.73 -27.91
CA THR A 350 -17.68 -18.50 -28.22
C THR A 350 -17.19 -19.18 -26.94
N LEU A 351 -17.29 -20.51 -26.91
CA LEU A 351 -16.93 -21.35 -25.76
C LEU A 351 -15.48 -21.85 -25.85
N SER A 352 -14.53 -20.92 -25.87
CA SER A 352 -13.07 -21.15 -25.80
C SER A 352 -12.48 -20.53 -24.53
N ASN A 353 -11.16 -20.50 -24.35
CA ASN A 353 -10.54 -19.65 -23.34
C ASN A 353 -9.58 -18.69 -24.07
N PRO A 354 -9.89 -17.38 -24.13
CA PRO A 354 -11.02 -16.66 -23.52
C PRO A 354 -12.43 -17.05 -24.03
N LEU A 355 -13.45 -16.84 -23.19
CA LEU A 355 -14.86 -16.95 -23.53
C LEU A 355 -15.42 -15.58 -23.92
N ASP A 356 -16.17 -15.53 -25.02
CA ASP A 356 -16.97 -14.38 -25.41
C ASP A 356 -18.45 -14.76 -25.36
N LEU A 357 -19.20 -14.18 -24.42
CA LEU A 357 -20.62 -14.47 -24.26
C LEU A 357 -21.50 -13.64 -25.20
N VAL A 358 -20.99 -12.55 -25.80
CA VAL A 358 -21.77 -11.61 -26.61
C VAL A 358 -23.07 -11.19 -25.88
N SER A 359 -22.99 -11.06 -24.56
CA SER A 359 -24.13 -10.83 -23.67
C SER A 359 -23.77 -9.87 -22.56
N ILE A 360 -24.75 -9.07 -22.14
CA ILE A 360 -24.70 -8.13 -21.02
C ILE A 360 -25.62 -8.57 -19.87
N VAL A 361 -26.10 -9.82 -19.90
CA VAL A 361 -27.01 -10.37 -18.90
C VAL A 361 -26.20 -11.12 -17.84
N ALA A 362 -26.24 -10.63 -16.59
CA ALA A 362 -25.49 -11.24 -15.48
C ALA A 362 -25.79 -12.74 -15.28
N GLU A 363 -27.03 -13.17 -15.53
CA GLU A 363 -27.44 -14.58 -15.45
C GLU A 363 -26.67 -15.49 -16.44
N ASP A 364 -26.29 -14.98 -17.61
CA ASP A 364 -25.54 -15.76 -18.60
C ASP A 364 -24.11 -16.03 -18.11
N PHE A 365 -23.47 -15.02 -17.51
CA PHE A 365 -22.18 -15.20 -16.83
C PHE A 365 -22.29 -16.18 -15.67
N ARG A 366 -23.36 -16.07 -14.86
CA ARG A 366 -23.59 -16.96 -13.70
C ARG A 366 -23.60 -18.43 -14.12
N LYS A 367 -24.41 -18.77 -15.13
CA LYS A 367 -24.54 -20.15 -15.64
C LYS A 367 -23.19 -20.69 -16.12
N VAL A 368 -22.47 -19.90 -16.90
CA VAL A 368 -21.20 -20.31 -17.51
C VAL A 368 -20.11 -20.47 -16.45
N VAL A 369 -19.96 -19.51 -15.53
CA VAL A 369 -18.98 -19.58 -14.45
C VAL A 369 -19.22 -20.81 -13.58
N LEU A 370 -20.46 -21.02 -13.12
CA LEU A 370 -20.79 -22.15 -12.25
C LEU A 370 -20.62 -23.51 -12.95
N ALA A 371 -20.88 -23.57 -14.26
CA ALA A 371 -20.64 -24.78 -15.04
C ALA A 371 -19.14 -25.08 -15.17
N LEU A 372 -18.30 -24.05 -15.41
CA LEU A 372 -16.85 -24.22 -15.58
C LEU A 372 -16.13 -24.55 -14.27
N ASP A 373 -16.54 -23.94 -13.16
CA ASP A 373 -15.92 -24.17 -11.84
C ASP A 373 -16.11 -25.62 -11.34
N GLN A 374 -17.19 -26.30 -11.75
CA GLN A 374 -17.40 -27.73 -11.44
C GLN A 374 -16.29 -28.64 -11.97
N PHE A 375 -15.62 -28.22 -13.05
CA PHE A 375 -14.52 -28.97 -13.70
C PHE A 375 -13.13 -28.45 -13.30
N ASP A 376 -13.02 -27.57 -12.31
CA ASP A 376 -11.74 -26.95 -11.91
C ASP A 376 -10.98 -26.36 -13.11
N ALA A 377 -11.71 -25.62 -13.96
CA ALA A 377 -11.18 -25.14 -15.25
C ALA A 377 -10.07 -24.08 -15.10
N ALA A 378 -10.00 -23.36 -13.97
CA ALA A 378 -8.98 -22.34 -13.72
C ALA A 378 -8.73 -22.11 -12.22
N ASP A 379 -7.56 -21.56 -11.93
CA ASP A 379 -7.17 -21.13 -10.59
C ASP A 379 -7.67 -19.70 -10.30
N THR A 380 -7.84 -18.88 -11.36
CA THR A 380 -8.47 -17.56 -11.28
C THR A 380 -9.42 -17.33 -12.46
N ILE A 381 -10.63 -16.86 -12.20
CA ILE A 381 -11.59 -16.41 -13.20
C ILE A 381 -11.54 -14.88 -13.26
N LEU A 382 -11.37 -14.36 -14.48
CA LEU A 382 -11.46 -12.93 -14.78
C LEU A 382 -12.79 -12.66 -15.50
N LEU A 383 -13.66 -11.89 -14.87
CA LEU A 383 -14.87 -11.37 -15.53
C LEU A 383 -14.53 -10.05 -16.22
N ASN A 384 -14.63 -10.03 -17.54
CA ASN A 384 -14.37 -8.86 -18.37
C ASN A 384 -15.69 -8.27 -18.87
N PHE A 385 -16.16 -7.23 -18.19
CA PHE A 385 -17.36 -6.50 -18.54
C PHE A 385 -16.99 -5.36 -19.50
N GLY A 386 -17.09 -5.63 -20.80
CA GLY A 386 -16.82 -4.65 -21.86
C GLY A 386 -17.88 -3.56 -21.96
N ASP A 387 -19.09 -3.87 -21.51
CA ASP A 387 -20.24 -2.98 -21.40
C ASP A 387 -20.81 -3.03 -19.97
N PRO A 388 -21.60 -2.03 -19.53
CA PRO A 388 -22.27 -2.08 -18.24
C PRO A 388 -23.20 -3.30 -18.12
N ILE A 389 -22.94 -4.16 -17.14
CA ILE A 389 -23.76 -5.33 -16.82
C ILE A 389 -24.60 -5.02 -15.58
N ALA A 390 -25.90 -4.84 -15.77
CA ALA A 390 -26.85 -4.69 -14.68
C ALA A 390 -26.83 -5.96 -13.81
N GLY A 391 -26.69 -5.80 -12.49
CA GLY A 391 -26.56 -6.92 -11.56
C GLY A 391 -25.15 -7.55 -11.51
N GLY A 392 -24.15 -6.97 -12.19
CA GLY A 392 -22.80 -7.52 -12.26
C GLY A 392 -22.08 -7.55 -10.91
N VAL A 393 -22.41 -6.60 -10.02
CA VAL A 393 -21.84 -6.55 -8.66
C VAL A 393 -22.39 -7.70 -7.82
N GLU A 394 -23.71 -7.87 -7.80
CA GLU A 394 -24.41 -8.94 -7.09
C GLU A 394 -23.97 -10.30 -7.61
N LEU A 395 -23.78 -10.43 -8.93
CA LEU A 395 -23.21 -11.62 -9.55
C LEU A 395 -21.81 -11.92 -9.01
N ALA A 396 -20.89 -10.95 -9.05
CA ALA A 396 -19.53 -11.17 -8.59
C ALA A 396 -19.48 -11.52 -7.08
N GLN A 397 -20.32 -10.88 -6.27
CA GLN A 397 -20.50 -11.20 -4.84
C GLN A 397 -21.00 -12.63 -4.64
N GLU A 398 -22.03 -13.04 -5.39
CA GLU A 398 -22.57 -14.40 -5.35
C GLU A 398 -21.49 -15.43 -5.72
N LEU A 399 -20.79 -15.19 -6.83
CA LEU A 399 -19.79 -16.10 -7.36
C LEU A 399 -18.62 -16.28 -6.38
N ALA A 400 -18.10 -15.21 -5.79
CA ALA A 400 -17.00 -15.29 -4.83
C ALA A 400 -17.30 -16.19 -3.62
N GLY A 401 -18.56 -16.34 -3.23
CA GLY A 401 -18.99 -17.25 -2.16
C GLY A 401 -19.27 -18.69 -2.60
N LYS A 402 -19.34 -18.97 -3.91
CA LYS A 402 -19.75 -20.27 -4.46
C LYS A 402 -18.64 -21.00 -5.23
N ILE A 403 -17.69 -20.28 -5.81
CA ILE A 403 -16.68 -20.86 -6.71
C ILE A 403 -15.40 -21.28 -5.98
N ARG A 404 -14.72 -22.29 -6.52
CA ARG A 404 -13.39 -22.75 -6.07
C ARG A 404 -12.27 -21.86 -6.57
N ALA A 405 -12.39 -21.34 -7.79
CA ALA A 405 -11.41 -20.43 -8.36
C ALA A 405 -11.38 -19.08 -7.62
N SER A 406 -10.28 -18.33 -7.70
CA SER A 406 -10.29 -16.93 -7.30
C SER A 406 -11.03 -16.08 -8.34
N LEU A 407 -11.53 -14.91 -7.95
CA LEU A 407 -12.30 -14.04 -8.83
C LEU A 407 -11.66 -12.66 -8.94
N ALA A 408 -11.58 -12.13 -10.16
CA ALA A 408 -11.24 -10.74 -10.44
C ALA A 408 -12.22 -10.17 -11.47
N VAL A 409 -12.41 -8.85 -11.46
CA VAL A 409 -13.31 -8.16 -12.39
C VAL A 409 -12.56 -7.05 -13.09
N ALA A 410 -12.76 -6.94 -14.41
CA ALA A 410 -12.41 -5.74 -15.16
C ALA A 410 -13.70 -5.13 -15.73
N TYR A 411 -13.93 -3.85 -15.45
CA TYR A 411 -14.95 -3.05 -16.11
C TYR A 411 -14.27 -2.15 -17.13
N PHE A 412 -14.69 -2.26 -18.38
CA PHE A 412 -14.20 -1.41 -19.45
C PHE A 412 -15.10 -0.17 -19.57
N GLY A 413 -14.51 1.03 -19.57
CA GLY A 413 -15.23 2.25 -19.93
C GLY A 413 -15.83 3.10 -18.79
N GLY A 414 -15.59 2.81 -17.50
CA GLY A 414 -15.80 3.82 -16.45
C GLY A 414 -17.24 4.17 -16.11
N GLY A 415 -18.22 3.34 -16.51
CA GLY A 415 -19.65 3.59 -16.29
C GLY A 415 -20.04 3.64 -14.81
N ASP A 416 -21.23 4.15 -14.50
CA ASP A 416 -21.68 4.28 -13.11
C ASP A 416 -21.78 2.93 -12.36
N GLU A 417 -22.05 1.85 -13.09
CA GLU A 417 -22.01 0.47 -12.55
C GLU A 417 -20.62 0.10 -12.04
N GLU A 418 -19.54 0.45 -12.76
CA GLU A 418 -18.16 0.25 -12.27
C GLU A 418 -17.92 1.07 -11.01
N LYS A 419 -18.25 2.37 -11.03
CA LYS A 419 -17.94 3.26 -9.90
C LYS A 419 -18.62 2.80 -8.61
N LYS A 420 -19.88 2.37 -8.69
CA LYS A 420 -20.63 1.82 -7.56
C LYS A 420 -20.11 0.44 -7.16
N GLY A 421 -19.85 -0.42 -8.16
CA GLY A 421 -19.42 -1.80 -7.95
C GLY A 421 -18.03 -1.93 -7.35
N ARG A 422 -17.07 -1.09 -7.80
CA ARG A 422 -15.67 -1.15 -7.38
C ARG A 422 -15.51 -1.09 -5.86
N ILE A 423 -16.17 -0.13 -5.20
CA ILE A 423 -16.09 0.01 -3.74
C ILE A 423 -16.68 -1.22 -3.05
N ALA A 424 -17.87 -1.65 -3.46
CA ALA A 424 -18.56 -2.79 -2.86
C ALA A 424 -17.77 -4.11 -3.02
N LEU A 425 -17.16 -4.33 -4.19
CA LEU A 425 -16.38 -5.51 -4.50
C LEU A 425 -15.02 -5.52 -3.77
N HIS A 426 -14.31 -4.39 -3.71
CA HIS A 426 -13.07 -4.29 -2.95
C HIS A 426 -13.26 -4.60 -1.46
N GLN A 427 -14.37 -4.14 -0.86
CA GLN A 427 -14.66 -4.36 0.56
C GLN A 427 -14.88 -5.84 0.92
N ILE A 428 -15.27 -6.67 -0.05
CA ILE A 428 -15.41 -8.12 0.14
C ILE A 428 -14.24 -8.92 -0.44
N GLY A 429 -13.16 -8.25 -0.86
CA GLY A 429 -11.94 -8.90 -1.32
C GLY A 429 -11.94 -9.33 -2.79
N ILE A 430 -12.79 -8.74 -3.64
CA ILE A 430 -12.76 -8.94 -5.10
C ILE A 430 -12.12 -7.70 -5.74
N PRO A 431 -10.96 -7.81 -6.41
CA PRO A 431 -10.37 -6.66 -7.07
C PRO A 431 -11.16 -6.27 -8.32
N VAL A 432 -11.25 -4.97 -8.53
CA VAL A 432 -11.81 -4.38 -9.74
C VAL A 432 -10.77 -3.50 -10.43
N PHE A 433 -10.64 -3.71 -11.73
CA PHE A 433 -9.70 -3.00 -12.59
C PHE A 433 -10.42 -2.30 -13.75
N PRO A 434 -9.85 -1.21 -14.27
CA PRO A 434 -10.47 -0.46 -15.36
C PRO A 434 -10.17 -1.06 -16.75
N THR A 435 -9.24 -2.02 -16.84
CA THR A 435 -8.94 -2.73 -18.09
C THR A 435 -8.56 -4.19 -17.82
N PRO A 436 -8.74 -5.09 -18.81
CA PRO A 436 -8.32 -6.49 -18.71
C PRO A 436 -6.81 -6.63 -18.45
N GLU A 437 -5.97 -5.81 -19.08
CA GLU A 437 -4.52 -5.87 -18.91
C GLU A 437 -4.12 -5.56 -17.47
N ARG A 438 -4.72 -4.53 -16.88
CA ARG A 438 -4.50 -4.16 -15.48
C ARG A 438 -4.98 -5.25 -14.52
N ALA A 439 -6.10 -5.90 -14.83
CA ALA A 439 -6.56 -7.05 -14.06
C ALA A 439 -5.55 -8.21 -14.10
N VAL A 440 -5.04 -8.53 -15.28
CA VAL A 440 -4.06 -9.59 -15.47
C VAL A 440 -2.75 -9.29 -14.74
N ARG A 441 -2.28 -8.04 -14.71
CA ARG A 441 -1.11 -7.63 -13.89
C ARG A 441 -1.34 -7.93 -12.40
N GLY A 442 -2.51 -7.60 -11.87
CA GLY A 442 -2.90 -7.90 -10.50
C GLY A 442 -2.98 -9.41 -10.20
N ILE A 443 -3.57 -10.18 -11.12
CA ILE A 443 -3.64 -11.65 -11.04
C ILE A 443 -2.23 -12.27 -11.09
N GLY A 444 -1.37 -11.77 -11.97
CA GLY A 444 0.02 -12.22 -12.09
C GLY A 444 0.81 -11.97 -10.80
N ALA A 445 0.62 -10.81 -10.17
CA ALA A 445 1.23 -10.52 -8.87
C ALA A 445 0.79 -11.53 -7.79
N ALA A 446 -0.51 -11.77 -7.66
CA ALA A 446 -1.06 -12.75 -6.70
C ALA A 446 -0.56 -14.18 -6.96
N THR A 447 -0.51 -14.57 -8.23
CA THR A 447 -0.01 -15.89 -8.65
C THR A 447 1.47 -16.06 -8.34
N GLY A 448 2.31 -15.06 -8.66
CA GLY A 448 3.74 -15.09 -8.38
C GLY A 448 4.05 -15.19 -6.88
N ALA A 449 3.29 -14.47 -6.04
CA ALA A 449 3.40 -14.59 -4.59
C ALA A 449 3.00 -15.99 -4.09
N ALA A 450 1.92 -16.57 -4.62
CA ALA A 450 1.48 -17.92 -4.28
C ALA A 450 2.51 -18.99 -4.70
N GLU A 451 3.10 -18.85 -5.89
CA GLU A 451 4.17 -19.75 -6.34
C GLU A 451 5.42 -19.68 -5.47
N PHE A 452 5.82 -18.48 -5.06
CA PHE A 452 6.96 -18.30 -4.16
C PHE A 452 6.76 -19.09 -2.86
N LEU A 453 5.56 -19.03 -2.27
CA LEU A 453 5.23 -19.77 -1.05
C LEU A 453 5.18 -21.29 -1.27
N ARG A 454 4.83 -21.78 -2.46
CA ARG A 454 4.81 -23.23 -2.78
C ARG A 454 6.19 -23.84 -3.01
N ARG A 455 7.17 -23.04 -3.44
CA ARG A 455 8.54 -23.54 -3.75
C ARG A 455 9.42 -23.73 -2.50
N ARG A 456 8.90 -23.43 -1.31
CA ARG A 456 9.60 -23.46 -0.03
C ARG A 456 8.81 -24.25 0.99
#